data_AF-A0A972AU50-F1
#
_entry.id   AF-A0A972AU50-F1
#
_cell.length_a   1.000
_cell.length_b   1.000
_cell.length_c   1.000
_cell.angle_alpha   90.00
_cell.angle_beta   90.00
_cell.angle_gamma   90.00
#
_symmetry.space_group_name_H-M   'P 1'
#
loop_
_entity.id
_entity.type
_entity.pdbx_description
1 polymer ?
#
loop_
_entity_poly.entity_id
_entity_poly.type
_entity_poly.pdbx_seq_one_letter_code
_entity_poly.pdbx_strand_id
1 'polypeptide(L)' 'SSLRQRQKLQEINLDSLPPRLQEVARLRLEHPYASLREIGDLCSPPLSKSGVYHRLREIEKIAEEQGK' A
#
# COMPACT_ATOMS: atom_id res chain seq x y z
N SER A 1 5.62 6.86 -9.92
CA SER A 1 5.98 5.66 -10.71
C SER A 1 5.67 4.40 -9.92
N SER A 2 4.65 3.64 -10.34
CA SER A 2 4.09 2.49 -9.60
C SER A 2 5.07 1.33 -9.36
N LEU A 3 6.14 1.24 -10.15
CA LEU A 3 7.18 0.21 -10.01
C LEU A 3 7.97 0.33 -8.69
N ARG A 4 8.45 1.53 -8.36
CA ARG A 4 9.30 1.75 -7.18
C ARG A 4 8.56 1.50 -5.86
N GLN A 5 7.25 1.81 -5.84
CA GLN A 5 6.37 1.53 -4.71
C GLN A 5 6.15 0.04 -4.48
N ARG A 6 5.97 -0.74 -5.56
CA ARG A 6 5.75 -2.19 -5.44
C ARG A 6 6.98 -2.92 -4.95
N GLN A 7 8.16 -2.53 -5.40
CA GLN A 7 9.41 -3.16 -4.98
C GLN A 7 9.64 -3.00 -3.47
N LYS A 8 9.39 -1.79 -2.93
CA LYS A 8 9.41 -1.56 -1.48
C LYS A 8 8.40 -2.44 -0.72
N LEU A 9 7.20 -2.64 -1.27
CA LEU A 9 6.19 -3.49 -0.64
C LEU A 9 6.58 -4.98 -0.59
N GLN A 10 7.46 -5.44 -1.48
CA GLN A 10 8.00 -6.80 -1.46
C GLN A 10 9.15 -6.96 -0.46
N GLU A 11 9.86 -5.88 -0.16
CA GLU A 11 11.02 -5.86 0.75
C GLU A 11 10.63 -5.70 2.22
N ILE A 12 9.43 -5.17 2.50
CA ILE A 12 8.92 -5.06 3.88
C ILE A 12 8.14 -6.30 4.32
N ASN A 13 8.21 -6.60 5.61
CA ASN A 13 7.30 -7.57 6.20
C ASN A 13 5.89 -6.95 6.34
N LEU A 14 4.98 -7.33 5.46
CA LEU A 14 3.58 -6.84 5.45
C LEU A 14 2.85 -7.10 6.77
N ASP A 15 3.21 -8.16 7.48
CA ASP A 15 2.59 -8.51 8.76
C ASP A 15 3.05 -7.61 9.92
N SER A 16 4.12 -6.83 9.70
CA SER A 16 4.55 -5.77 10.64
C SER A 16 3.72 -4.48 10.49
N LEU A 17 2.96 -4.34 9.41
CA LEU A 17 2.14 -3.16 9.17
C LEU A 17 0.86 -3.20 10.03
N PRO A 18 0.35 -2.03 10.46
CA PRO A 18 -1.00 -1.92 11.00
C PRO A 18 -2.03 -2.56 10.04
N PRO A 19 -3.09 -3.24 10.53
CA PRO A 19 -4.06 -3.94 9.70
C PRO A 19 -4.66 -3.07 8.58
N ARG A 20 -4.91 -1.78 8.87
CA ARG A 20 -5.43 -0.80 7.90
C ARG A 20 -4.50 -0.55 6.69
N LEU A 21 -3.20 -0.74 6.88
CA LEU A 21 -2.16 -0.55 5.85
C LEU A 21 -1.86 -1.86 5.13
N GLN A 22 -1.93 -2.98 5.85
CA GLN A 22 -1.73 -4.32 5.30
C GLN A 22 -2.70 -4.63 4.17
N GLU A 23 -3.99 -4.27 4.31
CA GLU A 23 -5.00 -4.43 3.26
C GLU A 23 -4.59 -3.72 1.95
N VAL A 24 -4.24 -2.43 2.03
CA VAL A 24 -3.84 -1.63 0.87
C VAL A 24 -2.54 -2.13 0.25
N ALA A 25 -1.60 -2.58 1.08
CA ALA A 25 -0.34 -3.15 0.62
C ALA A 25 -0.56 -4.46 -0.16
N ARG A 26 -1.40 -5.36 0.36
CA ARG A 26 -1.78 -6.62 -0.31
C ARG A 26 -2.48 -6.36 -1.63
N LEU A 27 -3.53 -5.53 -1.62
CA LEU A 27 -4.26 -5.17 -2.85
C LEU A 27 -3.33 -4.53 -3.91
N ARG A 28 -2.35 -3.71 -3.50
CA ARG A 28 -1.38 -3.12 -4.42
C ARG A 28 -0.44 -4.17 -5.04
N LEU A 29 -0.10 -5.24 -4.32
CA LEU A 29 0.72 -6.34 -4.81
C LEU A 29 -0.08 -7.29 -5.71
N GLU A 30 -1.33 -7.59 -5.34
CA GLU A 30 -2.26 -8.43 -6.10
C GLU A 30 -2.72 -7.74 -7.40
N HIS A 31 -2.95 -6.43 -7.35
CA HIS A 31 -3.41 -5.62 -8.48
C HIS A 31 -2.38 -4.53 -8.86
N PRO A 32 -1.22 -4.91 -9.43
CA PRO A 32 -0.12 -3.99 -9.69
C PRO A 32 -0.44 -2.90 -10.73
N TYR A 33 -1.40 -3.17 -11.60
CA TYR A 33 -1.85 -2.26 -12.67
C TYR A 33 -3.09 -1.43 -12.29
N ALA A 34 -3.74 -1.74 -11.16
CA ALA A 34 -4.89 -0.99 -10.70
C ALA A 34 -4.49 0.44 -10.29
N SER A 35 -5.33 1.39 -10.66
CA SER A 35 -5.23 2.78 -10.22
C SER A 35 -5.44 2.88 -8.70
N LEU A 36 -5.04 4.01 -8.12
CA LEU A 36 -5.30 4.28 -6.69
C LEU A 36 -6.79 4.25 -6.34
N ARG A 37 -7.65 4.56 -7.31
CA ARG A 37 -9.09 4.53 -7.10
C ARG A 37 -9.61 3.10 -7.10
N GLU A 38 -9.24 2.28 -8.08
CA GLU A 38 -9.61 0.86 -8.13
C GLU A 38 -9.12 0.09 -6.90
N ILE A 39 -7.89 0.37 -6.42
CA ILE A 39 -7.42 -0.19 -5.15
C ILE A 39 -8.31 0.24 -3.98
N GLY A 40 -8.77 1.50 -3.96
CA GLY A 40 -9.63 2.00 -2.90
C GLY A 40 -11.04 1.40 -2.94
N ASP A 41 -11.56 1.15 -4.13
CA ASP A 41 -12.86 0.52 -4.34
C ASP A 41 -12.85 -0.97 -3.90
N LEU A 42 -11.68 -1.62 -3.89
CA LEU A 42 -11.48 -2.99 -3.41
C LEU A 42 -11.31 -3.10 -1.88
N CYS A 43 -11.07 -2.00 -1.17
CA CYS A 43 -10.95 -2.00 0.29
C CYS A 43 -12.32 -2.14 0.98
N SER A 44 -12.34 -2.62 2.22
CA SER A 44 -13.54 -2.67 3.05
C SER A 44 -13.31 -2.02 4.43
N PRO A 45 -13.87 -0.82 4.69
CA PRO A 45 -14.73 -0.02 3.81
C PRO A 45 -13.97 0.62 2.63
N PRO A 46 -14.66 0.94 1.52
CA PRO A 46 -14.05 1.52 0.35
C PRO A 46 -13.41 2.88 0.66
N LEU A 47 -12.28 3.15 0.02
CA LEU A 47 -11.48 4.34 0.25
C LEU A 47 -11.49 5.24 -0.98
N SER A 48 -11.43 6.55 -0.72
CA SER A 48 -11.14 7.51 -1.77
C SER A 48 -9.71 7.35 -2.29
N LYS A 49 -9.46 7.84 -3.52
CA LYS A 49 -8.12 7.93 -4.11
C LYS A 49 -7.09 8.57 -3.17
N SER A 50 -7.48 9.62 -2.45
CA SER A 50 -6.61 10.28 -1.48
C SER A 50 -6.37 9.40 -0.25
N GLY A 51 -7.39 8.71 0.27
CA GLY A 51 -7.25 7.77 1.38
C GLY A 51 -6.24 6.66 1.10
N VAL A 52 -6.31 6.06 -0.10
CA VAL A 52 -5.32 5.06 -0.56
C VAL A 52 -3.93 5.67 -0.67
N TYR A 53 -3.81 6.87 -1.24
CA TYR A 53 -2.54 7.57 -1.36
C TYR A 53 -1.88 7.81 0.01
N HIS A 54 -2.64 8.28 1.00
CA HIS A 54 -2.14 8.50 2.36
C HIS A 54 -1.64 7.20 2.99
N ARG A 55 -2.42 6.12 2.90
CA ARG A 55 -2.02 4.81 3.42
C ARG A 55 -0.74 4.29 2.76
N LEU A 56 -0.61 4.41 1.43
CA LEU A 56 0.62 4.04 0.72
C LEU A 56 1.81 4.90 1.14
N ARG A 57 1.62 6.20 1.38
CA ARG A 57 2.67 7.09 1.89
C ARG A 57 3.10 6.73 3.31
N GLU A 58 2.18 6.31 4.18
CA GLU A 58 2.54 5.78 5.49
C GLU A 58 3.37 4.50 5.37
N ILE A 59 2.97 3.59 4.49
CA ILE A 59 3.73 2.35 4.25
C ILE A 59 5.14 2.65 3.74
N GLU A 60 5.30 3.59 2.81
CA GLU A 60 6.62 4.01 2.33
C GLU A 60 7.52 4.53 3.46
N LYS A 61 6.96 5.29 4.40
CA LYS A 61 7.71 5.81 5.56
C LYS A 61 8.14 4.68 6.48
N ILE A 62 7.24 3.77 6.81
CA ILE A 62 7.55 2.60 7.64
C ILE A 62 8.62 1.74 6.97
N ALA A 63 8.53 1.55 5.64
CA ALA A 63 9.54 0.84 4.86
C ALA A 63 10.92 1.52 4.91
N GLU A 64 10.96 2.85 4.86
CA GLU A 64 12.20 3.62 5.00
C GLU A 64 12.79 3.58 6.42
N GLU A 65 11.96 3.46 7.44
CA GLU A 65 12.38 3.30 8.83
C GLU A 65 12.90 1.89 9.13
N GLN A 66 12.28 0.85 8.56
CA GLN A 66 12.69 -0.55 8.73
C GLN A 66 13.86 -0.97 7.83
N GLY A 67 14.12 -0.26 6.72
CA GLY A 67 15.23 -0.52 5.80
C GLY A 67 16.57 0.10 6.22
N LYS A 68 16.77 0.38 7.51
CA LYS A 68 18.04 0.83 8.11
C LYS A 68 18.71 -0.27 8.92
#